data_AF-A0A5N5SWG2-F1
#
_entry.id   AF-A0A5N5SWG2-F1
#
_cell.length_a   1.000
_cell.length_b   1.000
_cell.length_c   1.000
_cell.angle_alpha   90.00
_cell.angle_beta   90.00
_cell.angle_gamma   90.00
#
_symmetry.space_group_name_H-M   'P 1'
#
loop_
_entity.id
_entity.type
_entity.pdbx_description
1 polymer ?
#
loop_
_entity_poly.entity_id
_entity_poly.type
_entity_poly.pdbx_seq_one_letter_code
_entity_poly.pdbx_strand_id
1 'polypeptide(L)'
;MLSLNTVNLYLRFVCTCNSSFRPLNKTVIKNLSSKSSTSVKNTNQGKKIDVKLGKYDYVGPPHEKANIRPLIFYCHDRETRLETLYRQNREETQDWNITFWSHHNEKASFVKKKLQEKYANNYSSSEPKSLTAEEMSVFYKSFLDENLRTHSQYNKEWYKRNFKNLYLAFLIVLEKIFKRKL
;
A
#
# COMPACT_ATOMS: atom_id res chain seq x y z
N MET A 1 -17.32 9.78 5.38
CA MET A 1 -16.98 9.61 3.95
C MET A 1 -15.58 10.18 3.69
N LEU A 2 -14.53 9.49 4.16
CA LEU A 2 -13.15 9.86 3.86
C LEU A 2 -12.75 9.11 2.60
N SER A 3 -13.05 9.75 1.48
CA SER A 3 -12.71 9.34 0.11
C SER A 3 -11.20 9.05 -0.01
N LEU A 4 -10.88 8.12 -0.91
CA LEU A 4 -9.56 7.79 -1.47
C LEU A 4 -8.67 9.00 -1.86
N ASN A 5 -9.20 10.22 -1.78
CA ASN A 5 -8.50 11.48 -2.04
C ASN A 5 -7.48 11.88 -0.96
N THR A 6 -7.60 11.43 0.30
CA THR A 6 -6.64 11.85 1.34
C THR A 6 -5.30 11.11 1.25
N VAL A 7 -5.29 9.91 0.67
CA VAL A 7 -4.06 9.13 0.43
C VAL A 7 -3.21 9.73 -0.71
N ASN A 8 -3.86 10.45 -1.64
CA ASN A 8 -3.21 11.03 -2.82
C ASN A 8 -2.39 12.30 -2.50
N LEU A 9 -2.68 12.99 -1.39
CA LEU A 9 -1.93 14.18 -0.99
C LEU A 9 -0.55 13.85 -0.39
N TYR A 10 -0.41 12.72 0.30
CA TYR A 10 0.86 12.32 0.94
C TYR A 10 1.90 11.81 -0.06
N LEU A 11 1.46 11.15 -1.15
CA LEU A 11 2.36 10.72 -2.24
C LEU A 11 2.93 11.91 -3.03
N ARG A 12 2.25 13.05 -3.08
CA ARG A 12 2.77 14.26 -3.72
C ARG A 12 3.80 15.01 -2.89
N PHE A 13 3.75 14.92 -1.55
CA PHE A 13 4.66 15.67 -0.68
C PHE A 13 6.04 15.02 -0.51
N VAL A 14 6.17 13.71 -0.77
CA VAL A 14 7.46 12.98 -0.69
C VAL A 14 8.21 12.99 -2.03
N CYS A 15 7.55 13.31 -3.14
CA CYS A 15 8.13 13.24 -4.50
C CYS A 15 8.68 14.56 -5.08
N THR A 16 8.71 15.69 -4.35
CA THR A 16 9.17 16.97 -4.92
C THR A 16 10.65 17.29 -4.69
N CYS A 17 11.44 16.37 -4.13
CA CYS A 17 12.91 16.55 -4.00
C CYS A 17 13.69 15.40 -4.64
N ASN A 18 13.51 15.20 -5.94
CA ASN A 18 14.61 14.86 -6.83
C ASN A 18 14.22 15.13 -8.29
N SER A 19 15.05 15.95 -8.92
CA SER A 19 14.90 16.55 -10.22
C SER A 19 14.78 15.54 -11.38
N SER A 20 14.04 15.97 -12.41
CA SER A 20 14.06 15.48 -13.82
C SER A 20 13.27 14.22 -14.16
N PHE A 21 11.93 14.32 -14.12
CA PHE A 21 11.08 13.47 -14.96
C PHE A 21 11.12 13.99 -16.40
N ARG A 22 11.99 13.42 -17.24
CA ARG A 22 11.82 13.47 -18.71
C ARG A 22 11.12 12.19 -19.14
N PRO A 23 10.02 12.25 -19.89
CA PRO A 23 9.41 11.04 -20.43
C PRO A 23 10.18 10.67 -21.69
N LEU A 24 10.80 9.49 -21.75
CA LEU A 24 11.34 8.99 -23.01
C LEU A 24 10.98 7.53 -23.26
N ASN A 25 10.16 7.41 -24.31
CA ASN A 25 10.25 6.50 -25.44
C ASN A 25 10.68 5.05 -25.20
N LYS A 26 9.74 4.17 -25.57
CA LYS A 26 10.00 2.79 -25.98
C LYS A 26 11.14 2.78 -27.00
N THR A 27 12.24 2.10 -26.70
CA THR A 27 13.01 1.17 -27.55
C THR A 27 14.43 1.02 -26.98
N VAL A 28 15.00 -0.18 -27.14
CA VAL A 28 16.39 -0.58 -26.90
C VAL A 28 16.66 -1.19 -25.52
N ILE A 29 16.42 -2.51 -25.41
CA ILE A 29 17.13 -3.39 -24.49
C ILE A 29 18.36 -3.92 -25.23
N LYS A 30 19.56 -3.53 -24.78
CA LYS A 30 20.79 -4.30 -25.02
C LYS A 30 21.38 -4.71 -23.67
N ASN A 31 21.72 -5.98 -23.61
CA ASN A 31 22.23 -6.76 -22.48
C ASN A 31 23.36 -6.05 -21.73
N LEU A 32 23.50 -6.29 -20.42
CA LEU A 32 24.78 -6.68 -19.83
C LEU A 32 24.61 -7.26 -18.41
N SER A 33 25.46 -8.24 -18.14
CA SER A 33 25.61 -9.08 -16.96
C SER A 33 26.23 -8.33 -15.78
N SER A 34 25.68 -8.53 -14.57
CA SER A 34 26.44 -8.79 -13.34
C SER A 34 25.49 -9.10 -12.18
N LYS A 35 25.92 -10.00 -11.30
CA LYS A 35 25.18 -10.64 -10.22
C LYS A 35 25.13 -9.78 -8.96
N SER A 36 23.94 -9.60 -8.37
CA SER A 36 23.74 -9.40 -6.93
C SER A 36 22.28 -9.76 -6.59
N SER A 37 22.07 -11.00 -6.13
CA SER A 37 20.75 -11.51 -5.76
C SER A 37 20.49 -11.28 -4.28
N THR A 38 19.87 -10.15 -3.94
CA THR A 38 19.27 -9.94 -2.61
C THR A 38 17.84 -10.48 -2.62
N SER A 39 17.67 -11.68 -2.05
CA SER A 39 16.36 -12.34 -1.91
C SER A 39 15.54 -11.67 -0.81
N VAL A 40 14.71 -10.69 -1.15
CA VAL A 40 13.71 -10.13 -0.22
C VAL A 40 12.46 -11.03 -0.21
N LYS A 41 12.05 -11.47 0.98
CA LYS A 41 10.83 -12.26 1.20
C LYS A 41 9.64 -11.30 1.15
N ASN A 42 8.83 -11.38 0.10
CA ASN A 42 7.49 -10.80 0.09
C ASN A 42 6.49 -11.87 0.50
N THR A 43 5.75 -11.63 1.58
CA THR A 43 4.52 -12.35 1.91
C THR A 43 3.44 -11.99 0.90
N ASN A 44 3.42 -12.74 -0.19
CA ASN A 44 2.21 -13.23 -0.83
C ASN A 44 2.54 -14.58 -1.45
N GLN A 45 1.68 -15.56 -1.18
CA GLN A 45 1.82 -16.92 -1.69
C GLN A 45 2.19 -16.92 -3.18
N GLY A 46 3.39 -17.43 -3.49
CA GLY A 46 3.63 -18.19 -4.70
C GLY A 46 4.29 -17.53 -5.91
N LYS A 47 4.63 -16.23 -5.92
CA LYS A 47 5.44 -15.67 -7.03
C LYS A 47 6.56 -14.77 -6.53
N LYS A 48 7.76 -15.36 -6.41
CA LYS A 48 9.03 -14.61 -6.38
C LYS A 48 9.13 -13.85 -7.70
N ILE A 49 8.77 -12.57 -7.69
CA ILE A 49 9.16 -11.69 -8.78
C ILE A 49 10.65 -11.43 -8.54
N ASP A 50 11.51 -12.12 -9.30
CA ASP A 50 12.95 -11.85 -9.34
C ASP A 50 13.17 -10.56 -10.13
N VAL A 51 12.71 -9.44 -9.57
CA VAL A 51 13.01 -8.12 -10.12
C VAL A 51 14.49 -7.91 -9.83
N LYS A 52 15.32 -7.84 -10.87
CA LYS A 52 16.61 -7.14 -10.78
C LYS A 52 16.30 -5.71 -10.40
N LEU A 53 16.25 -5.43 -9.10
CA LEU A 53 15.93 -4.12 -8.58
C LEU A 53 17.08 -3.19 -8.99
N GLY A 54 16.78 -2.24 -9.89
CA GLY A 54 17.70 -1.15 -10.19
C GLY A 54 17.88 -0.24 -8.96
N LYS A 55 18.51 0.92 -9.13
CA LYS A 55 18.73 1.91 -8.06
C LYS A 55 17.45 2.64 -7.61
N TYR A 56 16.27 2.07 -7.82
CA TYR A 56 14.98 2.72 -7.65
C TYR A 56 13.98 1.77 -6.96
N ASP A 57 13.06 2.37 -6.20
CA ASP A 57 11.94 1.65 -5.60
C ASP A 57 10.99 1.14 -6.70
N TYR A 58 10.46 -0.06 -6.50
CA TYR A 58 9.56 -0.71 -7.46
C TYR A 58 8.13 -0.74 -6.93
N VAL A 59 7.16 -0.37 -7.78
CA VAL A 59 5.73 -0.43 -7.46
C VAL A 59 5.12 -1.66 -8.13
N GLY A 60 4.60 -2.58 -7.33
CA GLY A 60 3.97 -3.80 -7.82
C GLY A 60 2.55 -3.63 -8.36
N PRO A 61 1.98 -4.70 -8.97
CA PRO A 61 0.55 -4.77 -9.26
C PRO A 61 -0.27 -4.71 -7.96
N PRO A 62 -1.56 -4.34 -8.03
CA PRO A 62 -2.43 -4.34 -6.86
C PRO A 62 -2.46 -5.69 -6.16
N HIS A 63 -2.42 -5.66 -4.83
CA HIS A 63 -2.52 -6.84 -3.99
C HIS A 63 -3.91 -7.47 -4.07
N GLU A 64 -4.00 -8.79 -4.26
CA GLU A 64 -5.26 -9.50 -4.53
C GLU A 64 -6.35 -9.24 -3.47
N LYS A 65 -6.00 -9.36 -2.18
CA LYS A 65 -6.95 -9.16 -1.06
C LYS A 65 -7.11 -7.70 -0.62
N ALA A 66 -6.00 -6.99 -0.39
CA ALA A 66 -6.04 -5.60 0.10
C ALA A 66 -6.41 -4.56 -0.96
N ASN A 67 -6.21 -4.86 -2.24
CA ASN A 67 -6.26 -3.89 -3.35
C ASN A 67 -5.33 -2.68 -3.17
N ILE A 68 -4.18 -2.90 -2.51
CA ILE A 68 -3.13 -1.90 -2.29
C ILE A 68 -1.92 -2.27 -3.13
N ARG A 69 -1.21 -1.29 -3.72
CA ARG A 69 0.01 -1.55 -4.47
C ARG A 69 1.19 -1.72 -3.50
N PRO A 70 1.85 -2.89 -3.43
CA PRO A 70 3.03 -3.08 -2.61
C PRO A 70 4.23 -2.36 -3.24
N LEU A 71 5.03 -1.71 -2.40
CA LEU A 71 6.34 -1.17 -2.76
C LEU A 71 7.42 -2.16 -2.38
N ILE A 72 8.40 -2.34 -3.27
CA ILE A 72 9.66 -3.01 -2.96
C ILE A 72 10.70 -1.92 -2.88
N PHE A 73 11.20 -1.68 -1.67
CA PHE A 73 12.21 -0.64 -1.44
C PHE A 73 13.58 -1.09 -1.92
N TYR A 74 14.29 -0.20 -2.59
CA TYR A 74 15.68 -0.42 -2.95
C TYR A 74 16.56 -0.42 -1.69
N CYS A 75 17.41 -1.43 -1.57
CA CYS A 75 18.43 -1.54 -0.53
C CYS A 75 19.75 -1.03 -1.09
N HIS A 76 20.30 0.04 -0.52
CA HIS A 76 21.57 0.60 -0.97
C HIS A 76 22.77 -0.13 -0.31
N ASP A 77 23.82 -0.40 -1.09
CA ASP A 77 25.00 -1.15 -0.60
C ASP A 77 25.75 -0.43 0.54
N ARG A 78 25.57 0.88 0.67
CA ARG A 78 26.19 1.74 1.69
C ARG A 78 25.16 2.46 2.56
N GLU A 79 24.05 1.81 2.90
CA GLU A 79 23.07 2.37 3.84
C GLU A 79 23.70 2.65 5.21
N THR A 80 23.42 3.83 5.78
CA THR A 80 23.70 4.06 7.19
C THR A 80 22.71 3.26 8.05
N ARG A 81 23.06 3.03 9.32
CA ARG A 81 22.17 2.36 10.28
C ARG A 81 20.79 3.04 10.37
N LEU A 82 20.74 4.37 10.28
CA LEU A 82 19.48 5.12 10.28
C LEU A 82 18.68 4.92 8.99
N GLU A 83 19.35 4.88 7.83
CA GLU A 83 18.71 4.60 6.53
C GLU A 83 18.12 3.18 6.49
N THR A 84 18.84 2.19 7.01
CA THR A 84 18.34 0.81 7.14
C THR A 84 17.11 0.76 8.04
N LEU A 85 17.16 1.40 9.21
CA LEU A 85 16.04 1.45 10.15
C LEU A 85 14.82 2.14 9.53
N TYR A 86 15.04 3.22 8.77
CA TYR A 86 13.98 3.92 8.06
C TYR A 86 13.33 3.04 6.98
N ARG A 87 14.13 2.34 6.17
CA ARG A 87 13.62 1.39 5.17
C ARG A 87 12.81 0.28 5.81
N GLN A 88 13.33 -0.36 6.85
CA GLN A 88 12.62 -1.41 7.60
C GLN A 88 11.31 -0.90 8.20
N ASN A 89 11.30 0.29 8.80
CA ASN A 89 10.07 0.85 9.37
C ASN A 89 9.02 1.17 8.30
N ARG A 90 9.43 1.53 7.08
CA ARG A 90 8.51 1.69 5.93
C ARG A 90 7.95 0.35 5.46
N GLU A 91 8.79 -0.68 5.35
CA GLU A 91 8.38 -2.07 5.03
C GLU A 91 7.35 -2.57 6.04
N GLU A 92 7.64 -2.48 7.34
CA GLU A 92 6.72 -2.87 8.42
C GLU A 92 5.40 -2.08 8.39
N THR A 93 5.45 -0.78 8.07
CA THR A 93 4.26 0.07 7.95
C THR A 93 3.39 -0.36 6.77
N GLN A 94 4.02 -0.68 5.64
CA GLN A 94 3.32 -1.19 4.46
C GLN A 94 2.69 -2.55 4.74
N ASP A 95 3.44 -3.49 5.31
CA ASP A 95 2.95 -4.84 5.61
C ASP A 95 1.78 -4.81 6.57
N TRP A 96 1.87 -3.97 7.61
CA TRP A 96 0.75 -3.73 8.52
C TRP A 96 -0.49 -3.20 7.79
N ASN A 97 -0.31 -2.24 6.87
CA ASN A 97 -1.40 -1.64 6.11
C ASN A 97 -2.08 -2.66 5.18
N ILE A 98 -1.27 -3.41 4.43
CA ILE A 98 -1.74 -4.47 3.54
C ILE A 98 -2.47 -5.55 4.34
N THR A 99 -1.92 -5.97 5.49
CA THR A 99 -2.54 -6.98 6.35
C THR A 99 -3.89 -6.52 6.87
N PHE A 100 -3.97 -5.28 7.37
CA PHE A 100 -5.22 -4.69 7.86
C PHE A 100 -6.30 -4.68 6.78
N TRP A 101 -5.98 -4.16 5.59
CA TRP A 101 -6.94 -4.05 4.50
C TRP A 101 -7.30 -5.40 3.86
N SER A 102 -6.38 -6.36 3.84
CA SER A 102 -6.71 -7.73 3.42
C SER A 102 -7.80 -8.33 4.29
N HIS A 103 -7.66 -8.22 5.62
CA HIS A 103 -8.66 -8.73 6.57
C HIS A 103 -9.98 -7.95 6.52
N HIS A 104 -9.89 -6.62 6.41
CA HIS A 104 -11.08 -5.77 6.35
C HIS A 104 -11.91 -6.04 5.08
N ASN A 105 -11.25 -6.17 3.93
CA ASN A 105 -11.92 -6.44 2.65
C ASN A 105 -12.53 -7.84 2.59
N GLU A 106 -11.91 -8.84 3.22
CA GLU A 106 -12.46 -10.19 3.32
C GLU A 106 -13.79 -10.18 4.09
N LYS A 107 -13.84 -9.47 5.23
CA LYS A 107 -15.09 -9.27 5.99
C LYS A 107 -16.15 -8.54 5.18
N ALA A 108 -15.79 -7.44 4.51
CA ALA A 108 -16.73 -6.67 3.70
C ALA A 108 -17.32 -7.52 2.55
N SER A 109 -16.48 -8.33 1.89
CA SER A 109 -16.89 -9.22 0.81
C SER A 109 -17.82 -10.33 1.30
N PHE A 110 -17.54 -10.90 2.48
CA PHE A 110 -18.39 -11.90 3.10
C PHE A 110 -19.79 -11.34 3.41
N VAL A 111 -19.88 -10.16 4.01
CA VAL A 111 -21.17 -9.54 4.35
C VAL A 111 -21.95 -9.19 3.08
N LYS A 112 -21.29 -8.65 2.06
CA LYS A 112 -21.91 -8.37 0.76
C LYS A 112 -22.49 -9.65 0.12
N LYS A 113 -21.73 -10.75 0.13
CA LYS A 113 -22.20 -12.04 -0.41
C LYS A 113 -23.42 -12.55 0.36
N LYS A 114 -23.40 -12.47 1.70
CA LYS A 114 -24.54 -12.88 2.55
C LYS A 114 -25.80 -12.06 2.30
N LEU A 115 -25.66 -10.76 2.03
CA LEU A 115 -26.79 -9.93 1.62
C LEU A 115 -27.33 -10.35 0.27
N GLN A 116 -26.46 -10.53 -0.74
CA GLN A 116 -26.87 -11.02 -2.05
C GLN A 116 -27.62 -12.36 -1.97
N GLU A 117 -27.14 -13.32 -1.16
CA GLU A 117 -27.81 -14.60 -0.91
C GLU A 117 -29.19 -14.43 -0.26
N LYS A 118 -29.31 -13.57 0.77
CA LYS A 118 -30.60 -13.31 1.43
C LYS A 118 -31.64 -12.75 0.46
N TYR A 119 -31.27 -11.82 -0.41
CA TYR A 119 -32.22 -11.20 -1.34
C TYR A 119 -32.50 -12.09 -2.56
N ALA A 120 -31.54 -12.91 -3.00
CA ALA A 120 -31.76 -13.92 -4.04
C ALA A 120 -32.81 -14.98 -3.63
N ASN A 121 -32.85 -15.35 -2.35
CA ASN A 121 -33.79 -16.36 -1.84
C ASN A 121 -35.21 -15.82 -1.56
N ASN A 122 -35.41 -14.50 -1.52
CA ASN A 122 -36.71 -13.88 -1.20
C ASN A 122 -37.58 -13.57 -2.43
N TYR A 123 -37.09 -13.79 -3.65
CA TYR A 123 -37.83 -13.51 -4.89
C TYR A 123 -37.78 -14.71 -5.86
N SER A 124 -38.92 -15.41 -6.00
CA SER A 124 -39.11 -16.56 -6.90
C SER A 124 -39.30 -16.18 -8.38
N SER A 125 -38.74 -15.06 -8.85
CA SER A 125 -38.91 -14.57 -10.23
C SER A 125 -37.62 -14.68 -11.03
N SER A 126 -37.75 -15.19 -12.26
CA SER A 126 -36.76 -15.73 -13.20
C SER A 126 -35.64 -14.79 -13.71
N GLU A 127 -35.28 -13.72 -13.00
CA GLU A 127 -34.16 -12.84 -13.39
C GLU A 127 -33.20 -12.57 -12.23
N PRO A 128 -31.87 -12.73 -12.42
CA PRO A 128 -30.89 -12.38 -11.40
C PRO A 128 -30.81 -10.85 -11.27
N LYS A 129 -31.59 -10.27 -10.37
CA LYS A 129 -31.50 -8.83 -10.06
C LYS A 129 -30.43 -8.58 -9.00
N SER A 130 -29.44 -7.76 -9.36
CA SER A 130 -28.47 -7.21 -8.41
C SER A 130 -29.16 -6.27 -7.42
N LEU A 131 -28.63 -6.15 -6.20
CA LEU A 131 -29.08 -5.20 -5.17
C LEU A 131 -29.29 -3.80 -5.75
N THR A 132 -30.41 -3.16 -5.40
CA THR A 132 -30.71 -1.79 -5.82
C THR A 132 -29.77 -0.79 -5.14
N ALA A 133 -29.61 0.40 -5.72
CA ALA A 133 -28.74 1.45 -5.17
C ALA A 133 -29.21 1.89 -3.76
N GLU A 134 -30.52 1.91 -3.52
CA GLU A 134 -31.11 2.25 -2.22
C GLU A 134 -30.74 1.21 -1.16
N GLU A 135 -30.91 -0.08 -1.43
CA GLU A 135 -30.52 -1.16 -0.52
C GLU A 135 -29.01 -1.18 -0.27
N MET A 136 -28.21 -0.96 -1.31
CA MET A 136 -26.76 -0.82 -1.16
C MET A 136 -26.40 0.36 -0.25
N SER A 137 -27.14 1.47 -0.33
CA SER A 137 -26.88 2.65 0.52
C SER A 137 -27.17 2.37 2.00
N VAL A 138 -28.26 1.67 2.30
CA VAL A 138 -28.62 1.26 3.67
C VAL A 138 -27.55 0.32 4.22
N PHE A 139 -27.12 -0.66 3.42
CA PHE A 139 -26.02 -1.55 3.78
C PHE A 139 -24.73 -0.78 4.03
N TYR A 140 -24.33 0.12 3.14
CA TYR A 140 -23.10 0.89 3.31
C TYR A 140 -23.16 1.74 4.57
N LYS A 141 -24.30 2.34 4.88
CA LYS A 141 -24.48 3.09 6.13
C LYS A 141 -24.27 2.19 7.34
N SER A 142 -24.94 1.04 7.43
CA SER A 142 -24.80 0.14 8.59
C SER A 142 -23.38 -0.42 8.71
N PHE A 143 -22.77 -0.81 7.59
CA PHE A 143 -21.38 -1.27 7.55
C PHE A 143 -20.42 -0.18 8.04
N LEU A 144 -20.60 1.07 7.62
CA LEU A 144 -19.77 2.18 8.07
C LEU A 144 -19.97 2.42 9.57
N ASP A 145 -21.21 2.47 10.04
CA ASP A 145 -21.58 2.69 11.45
C ASP A 145 -20.95 1.62 12.37
N GLU A 146 -21.01 0.35 11.98
CA GLU A 146 -20.42 -0.78 12.71
C GLU A 146 -18.88 -0.74 12.74
N ASN A 147 -18.25 -0.24 11.67
CA ASN A 147 -16.79 -0.21 11.54
C ASN A 147 -16.16 1.13 11.97
N LEU A 148 -16.95 2.10 12.46
CA LEU A 148 -16.45 3.43 12.85
C LEU A 148 -15.28 3.36 13.84
N ARG A 149 -15.41 2.55 14.90
CA ARG A 149 -14.35 2.40 15.92
C ARG A 149 -13.09 1.77 15.33
N THR A 150 -13.26 0.75 14.49
CA THR A 150 -12.15 0.06 13.81
C THR A 150 -11.40 1.01 12.88
N HIS A 151 -12.11 1.83 12.10
CA HIS A 151 -11.51 2.83 11.23
C HIS A 151 -10.82 3.95 12.01
N SER A 152 -11.40 4.40 13.12
CA SER A 152 -10.78 5.39 13.99
C SER A 152 -9.45 4.87 14.57
N GLN A 153 -9.46 3.64 15.10
CA GLN A 153 -8.25 3.00 15.64
C GLN A 153 -7.19 2.75 14.56
N TYR A 154 -7.62 2.31 13.36
CA TYR A 154 -6.73 2.19 12.21
C TYR A 154 -6.08 3.52 11.86
N ASN A 155 -6.86 4.60 11.73
CA ASN A 155 -6.34 5.92 11.39
C ASN A 155 -5.34 6.41 12.43
N LYS A 156 -5.63 6.22 13.72
CA LYS A 156 -4.72 6.56 14.81
C LYS A 156 -3.37 5.85 14.68
N GLU A 157 -3.38 4.54 14.47
CA GLU A 157 -2.15 3.75 14.29
C GLU A 157 -1.43 4.08 12.97
N TRP A 158 -2.18 4.36 11.91
CA TRP A 158 -1.64 4.80 10.63
C TRP A 158 -0.86 6.11 10.79
N TYR A 159 -1.44 7.11 11.45
CA TYR A 159 -0.74 8.37 11.72
C TYR A 159 0.49 8.19 12.61
N LYS A 160 0.38 7.38 13.66
CA LYS A 160 1.52 7.08 14.55
C LYS A 160 2.71 6.47 13.77
N ARG A 161 2.45 5.49 12.89
CA ARG A 161 3.47 4.87 12.04
C ARG A 161 4.08 5.85 11.04
N ASN A 162 3.25 6.66 10.39
CA ASN A 162 3.71 7.69 9.45
C ASN A 162 4.52 8.79 10.13
N PHE A 163 4.15 9.19 11.35
CA PHE A 163 4.91 10.15 12.13
C PHE A 163 6.30 9.61 12.50
N LYS A 164 6.39 8.32 12.86
CA LYS A 164 7.68 7.64 13.08
C LYS A 164 8.54 7.64 11.80
N ASN A 165 7.95 7.36 10.63
CA ASN A 165 8.65 7.45 9.36
C ASN A 165 9.18 8.87 9.09
N LEU A 166 8.36 9.90 9.32
CA LEU A 166 8.75 11.30 9.16
C LEU A 166 9.92 11.67 10.07
N TYR A 167 9.86 11.24 11.34
CA TYR A 167 10.91 11.47 12.32
C TYR A 167 12.24 10.82 11.90
N LEU A 168 12.22 9.56 11.47
CA LEU A 168 13.42 8.87 10.99
C LEU A 168 14.00 9.53 9.73
N ALA A 169 13.15 9.94 8.79
CA ALA A 169 13.58 10.67 7.59
C ALA A 169 14.27 12.00 7.97
N PHE A 170 13.70 12.72 8.93
CA PHE A 170 14.30 13.95 9.46
C PHE A 170 15.68 13.71 10.08
N LEU A 171 15.85 12.66 10.89
CA LEU A 171 17.15 12.31 11.47
C LEU A 171 18.21 11.99 10.40
N ILE A 172 17.84 11.29 9.33
CA ILE A 172 18.75 10.99 8.21
C ILE A 172 19.21 12.28 7.52
N VAL A 173 18.29 13.23 7.32
CA VAL A 173 18.62 14.54 6.73
C VAL A 173 19.62 15.29 7.62
N LEU A 174 19.40 15.30 8.93
CA LEU A 174 20.35 15.88 9.89
C LEU A 174 21.72 15.20 9.82
N GLU A 175 21.76 13.86 9.87
CA GLU A 175 23.01 13.07 9.77
C GLU A 175 23.81 13.46 8.52
N LYS A 176 23.14 13.59 7.36
CA LYS A 176 23.76 13.99 6.10
C LYS A 176 24.29 15.43 6.13
N ILE A 177 23.56 16.35 6.75
CA ILE A 177 24.01 17.74 6.89
C ILE A 177 25.27 17.81 7.76
N PHE A 178 25.31 17.09 8.87
CA PHE A 178 26.48 17.06 9.75
C PHE A 178 27.71 16.45 9.08
N LYS A 179 27.56 15.31 8.38
CA LYS A 179 28.67 14.66 7.66
C LYS A 179 29.21 15.44 6.46
N ARG A 180 28.46 16.43 5.94
CA ARG A 180 28.91 17.31 4.84
C ARG A 180 29.69 18.53 5.34
N LYS A 181 29.55 18.89 6.62
CA LYS A 181 30.22 20.03 7.25
C LYS A 181 31.56 19.66 7.88
N LEU A 182 31.81 18.38 8.11
CA LEU A 182 33.08 17.78 8.51
C LEU A 182 33.85 17.34 7.27
#